data_AF-A0A8J7XUX5-F1
#
_entry.id   AF-A0A8J7XUX5-F1
#
_cell.length_a   1.000
_cell.length_b   1.000
_cell.length_c   1.000
_cell.angle_alpha   90.00
_cell.angle_beta   90.00
_cell.angle_gamma   90.00
#
_symmetry.space_group_name_H-M   'P 1'
#
loop_
_entity.id
_entity.type
_entity.pdbx_description
1 polymer ?
#
loop_
_entity_poly.entity_id
_entity_poly.type
_entity_poly.pdbx_seq_one_letter_code
_entity_poly.pdbx_strand_id
1 'polypeptide(L)'
;MVKPEIVRMSELPEKKEERTKVIVMDRKMKRKVRHGEEEDIEAIAREEGILELDMDAPPEDSPEIPAAPGAIISGSILAAAIASDFGPTCTGGGIYLSDNKYRLYSDHEIKTVLTADLTDLEVWIAQFFDCDDFAQVVAGVLNHQLKGVPFGILWYKGNQTYHAVNCYYSSKGNMRVVEPQTDHVYTFDKTKYSPVLIVI
;
A
#
# COMPACT_ATOMS: atom_id res chain seq x y z
N MET A 1 37.68 -40.60 -12.51
CA MET A 1 37.80 -39.16 -12.84
C MET A 1 36.64 -38.76 -13.73
N VAL A 2 35.70 -37.98 -13.21
CA VAL A 2 34.53 -37.49 -13.97
C VAL A 2 34.97 -36.24 -14.73
N LYS A 3 34.72 -36.18 -16.04
CA LYS A 3 35.04 -35.00 -16.86
C LYS A 3 34.10 -33.85 -16.46
N PRO A 4 34.61 -32.61 -16.34
CA PRO A 4 33.76 -31.46 -16.09
C PRO A 4 32.88 -31.19 -17.31
N GLU A 5 31.58 -31.08 -17.07
CA GLU A 5 30.59 -30.71 -18.07
C GLU A 5 30.69 -29.19 -18.31
N ILE A 6 31.02 -28.81 -19.55
CA ILE A 6 31.13 -27.40 -19.95
C ILE A 6 29.76 -26.97 -20.45
N VAL A 7 28.98 -26.32 -19.59
CA VAL A 7 27.71 -25.68 -19.97
C VAL A 7 28.02 -24.42 -20.78
N ARG A 8 27.47 -24.34 -22.00
CA ARG A 8 27.66 -23.17 -22.87
C ARG A 8 26.70 -22.06 -22.47
N MET A 9 27.17 -20.82 -22.44
CA MET A 9 26.35 -19.66 -22.06
C MET A 9 25.10 -19.44 -22.94
N SER A 10 25.04 -20.06 -24.12
CA SER A 10 23.87 -20.08 -25.00
C SER A 10 22.74 -21.00 -24.52
N GLU A 11 22.96 -21.79 -23.47
CA GLU A 11 22.00 -22.76 -22.90
C GLU A 11 21.36 -22.26 -21.61
N LEU A 12 21.69 -21.04 -21.16
CA LEU A 12 21.02 -20.41 -20.03
C LEU A 12 19.62 -19.96 -20.50
N PRO A 13 18.54 -20.34 -19.79
CA PRO A 13 17.21 -19.86 -20.14
C PRO A 13 17.18 -18.33 -20.06
N GLU A 14 16.70 -17.70 -21.13
CA GLU A 14 16.48 -16.26 -21.19
C GLU A 14 15.67 -15.82 -19.97
N LYS A 15 16.15 -14.79 -19.26
CA LYS A 15 15.45 -14.19 -18.12
C LYS A 15 14.06 -13.79 -18.58
N LYS A 16 13.04 -14.56 -18.20
CA LYS A 16 11.64 -14.13 -18.30
C LYS A 16 11.52 -12.83 -17.51
N GLU A 17 11.05 -11.78 -18.18
CA GLU A 17 10.62 -10.56 -17.50
C GLU A 17 9.48 -10.92 -16.54
N GLU A 18 9.81 -11.06 -15.26
CA GLU A 18 8.82 -11.23 -14.20
C GLU A 18 8.09 -9.90 -14.02
N ARG A 19 6.88 -9.81 -14.58
CA ARG A 19 5.97 -8.69 -14.36
C ARG A 19 5.60 -8.64 -12.88
N THR A 20 5.66 -7.44 -12.28
CA THR A 20 5.15 -7.16 -10.94
C THR A 20 3.72 -7.69 -10.81
N LYS A 21 3.47 -8.54 -9.81
CA LYS A 21 2.13 -9.08 -9.54
C LYS A 21 1.39 -8.08 -8.66
N VAL A 22 0.36 -7.45 -9.24
CA VAL A 22 -0.65 -6.68 -8.50
C VAL A 22 -1.86 -7.58 -8.29
N ILE A 23 -2.26 -7.80 -7.05
CA ILE A 23 -3.44 -8.60 -6.70
C ILE A 23 -4.41 -7.68 -5.97
N VAL A 24 -5.63 -7.56 -6.48
CA VAL A 24 -6.72 -6.84 -5.81
C VAL A 24 -7.65 -7.86 -5.17
N MET A 25 -7.85 -7.78 -3.86
CA MET A 25 -8.61 -8.76 -3.09
C MET A 25 -10.05 -8.30 -2.84
N ASP A 26 -10.93 -8.42 -3.83
CA ASP A 26 -12.34 -8.10 -3.63
C ASP A 26 -13.15 -9.33 -3.18
N ARG A 27 -13.68 -9.28 -1.96
CA ARG A 27 -14.73 -10.20 -1.51
C ARG A 27 -15.76 -9.41 -0.73
N LYS A 28 -16.95 -9.21 -1.30
CA LYS A 28 -18.14 -8.71 -0.60
C LYS A 28 -18.38 -9.53 0.67
N MET A 29 -18.00 -9.00 1.84
CA MET A 29 -18.30 -9.61 3.12
C MET A 29 -19.51 -8.92 3.75
N LYS A 30 -20.49 -9.73 4.16
CA LYS A 30 -21.62 -9.28 4.97
C LYS A 30 -21.16 -9.13 6.43
N ARG A 31 -21.37 -7.97 7.05
CA ARG A 31 -21.10 -7.77 8.48
C ARG A 31 -22.16 -8.53 9.30
N LYS A 32 -21.75 -9.55 10.06
CA LYS A 32 -22.64 -10.23 11.01
C LYS A 32 -22.69 -9.42 12.31
N VAL A 33 -23.84 -8.80 12.59
CA VAL A 33 -24.04 -7.99 13.81
C VAL A 33 -24.58 -8.89 14.94
N ARG A 34 -25.60 -9.73 14.66
CA ARG A 34 -26.12 -10.82 15.51
C ARG A 34 -26.76 -11.94 14.67
N HIS A 35 -27.11 -13.07 15.30
CA HIS A 35 -27.78 -14.18 14.60
C HIS A 35 -29.19 -13.76 14.17
N GLY A 36 -29.40 -13.56 12.86
CA GLY A 36 -30.72 -13.29 12.27
C GLY A 36 -30.99 -11.85 11.84
N GLU A 37 -30.05 -10.92 12.01
CA GLU A 37 -30.18 -9.54 11.55
C GLU A 37 -29.15 -9.25 10.45
N GLU A 38 -29.62 -8.86 9.26
CA GLU A 38 -28.80 -8.30 8.17
C GLU A 38 -29.05 -6.79 8.15
N GLU A 39 -28.00 -5.99 8.31
CA GLU A 39 -28.05 -4.54 8.08
C GLU A 39 -27.91 -4.23 6.58
N ASP A 40 -28.65 -3.22 6.12
CA ASP A 40 -28.55 -2.70 4.77
C ASP A 40 -27.24 -1.92 4.60
N ILE A 41 -26.24 -2.57 4.00
CA ILE A 41 -24.91 -2.00 3.75
C ILE A 41 -25.00 -0.74 2.87
N GLU A 42 -25.99 -0.65 1.98
CA GLU A 42 -26.20 0.50 1.11
C GLU A 42 -26.74 1.71 1.90
N ALA A 43 -27.47 1.48 2.98
CA ALA A 43 -27.93 2.55 3.87
C ALA A 43 -26.76 3.15 4.66
N ILE A 44 -25.85 2.29 5.17
CA ILE A 44 -24.63 2.73 5.88
C ILE A 44 -23.69 3.47 4.94
N ALA A 45 -23.46 2.93 3.73
CA ALA A 45 -22.63 3.58 2.73
C ALA A 45 -23.16 4.98 2.38
N ARG A 46 -24.48 5.15 2.25
CA ARG A 46 -25.11 6.46 2.05
C ARG A 46 -24.97 7.39 3.25
N GLU A 47 -25.12 6.89 4.47
CA GLU A 47 -24.96 7.68 5.70
C GLU A 47 -23.51 8.14 5.89
N GLU A 48 -22.54 7.30 5.52
CA GLU A 48 -21.10 7.61 5.54
C GLU A 48 -20.62 8.40 4.31
N GLY A 49 -21.52 8.75 3.37
CA GLY A 49 -21.21 9.57 2.20
C GLY A 49 -20.41 8.87 1.10
N ILE A 50 -20.48 7.54 1.04
CA ILE A 50 -19.86 6.71 -0.01
C ILE A 50 -20.81 6.66 -1.21
N LEU A 51 -20.56 7.50 -2.23
CA LEU A 51 -21.33 7.49 -3.48
C LEU A 51 -21.02 6.23 -4.30
N GLU A 52 -22.03 5.41 -4.56
CA GLU A 52 -21.97 4.38 -5.60
C GLU A 52 -21.78 5.08 -6.96
N LEU A 53 -20.67 4.79 -7.63
CA LEU A 53 -20.40 5.21 -9.00
C LEU A 53 -20.20 3.97 -9.86
N ASP A 54 -20.98 3.95 -10.94
CA ASP A 54 -21.16 2.87 -11.91
C ASP A 54 -19.87 2.12 -12.25
N MET A 55 -19.99 0.79 -12.26
CA MET A 55 -18.89 -0.16 -12.40
C MET A 55 -18.41 -0.35 -13.86
N ASP A 56 -19.04 0.30 -14.84
CA ASP A 56 -18.89 -0.01 -16.27
C ASP A 56 -18.27 1.11 -17.13
N ALA A 57 -17.77 2.19 -16.53
CA ALA A 57 -17.07 3.22 -17.28
C ALA A 57 -15.63 2.74 -17.62
N PRO A 58 -15.23 2.64 -18.90
CA PRO A 58 -13.85 2.33 -19.26
C PRO A 58 -12.91 3.43 -18.73
N PRO A 59 -11.67 3.07 -18.33
CA PRO A 59 -10.72 4.05 -17.84
C PRO A 59 -10.34 5.00 -18.98
N GLU A 60 -10.68 6.28 -18.85
CA GLU A 60 -10.12 7.31 -19.73
C GLU A 60 -8.63 7.50 -19.37
N ASP A 61 -7.78 7.22 -20.36
CA ASP A 61 -6.36 7.52 -20.33
C ASP A 61 -6.14 9.04 -20.23
N SER A 62 -5.63 9.52 -19.09
CA SER A 62 -4.88 10.77 -19.00
C SER A 62 -4.04 10.85 -17.71
N PRO A 63 -2.75 11.22 -17.78
CA PRO A 63 -1.95 11.49 -16.60
C PRO A 63 -2.22 12.90 -16.04
N GLU A 64 -2.07 12.98 -14.70
CA GLU A 64 -1.88 14.17 -13.86
C GLU A 64 -3.03 15.19 -13.75
N ILE A 65 -3.88 14.97 -12.75
CA ILE A 65 -4.42 16.08 -11.95
C ILE A 65 -4.15 15.77 -10.47
N PRO A 66 -3.49 16.67 -9.71
CA PRO A 66 -3.54 16.59 -8.25
C PRO A 66 -4.99 16.69 -7.83
N ALA A 67 -5.58 15.54 -7.49
CA ALA A 67 -6.98 15.47 -7.16
C ALA A 67 -7.21 16.09 -5.78
N ALA A 68 -8.24 16.93 -5.67
CA ALA A 68 -8.55 17.64 -4.43
C ALA A 68 -8.74 16.64 -3.25
N PRO A 69 -8.42 17.04 -1.99
CA PRO A 69 -8.77 16.25 -0.83
C PRO A 69 -10.23 15.81 -0.86
N GLY A 70 -10.48 14.53 -0.58
CA GLY A 70 -11.79 13.89 -0.69
C GLY A 70 -12.09 13.23 -2.04
N ALA A 71 -11.29 13.46 -3.08
CA ALA A 71 -11.44 12.76 -4.36
C ALA A 71 -11.21 11.25 -4.21
N ILE A 72 -11.87 10.45 -5.05
CA ILE A 72 -11.72 9.00 -5.08
C ILE A 72 -10.90 8.60 -6.31
N ILE A 73 -9.86 7.80 -6.12
CA ILE A 73 -9.05 7.19 -7.20
C ILE A 73 -9.31 5.70 -7.28
N SER A 74 -9.05 5.10 -8.44
CA SER A 74 -9.07 3.64 -8.62
C SER A 74 -7.80 2.98 -8.06
N GLY A 75 -7.89 1.69 -7.76
CA GLY A 75 -6.73 0.87 -7.43
C GLY A 75 -5.71 0.78 -8.57
N SER A 76 -6.14 0.92 -9.83
CA SER A 76 -5.22 0.97 -10.98
C SER A 76 -4.35 2.23 -10.99
N ILE A 77 -4.92 3.39 -10.65
CA ILE A 77 -4.16 4.65 -10.50
C ILE A 77 -3.16 4.51 -9.37
N LEU A 78 -3.59 3.97 -8.22
CA LEU A 78 -2.71 3.74 -7.09
C LEU A 78 -1.57 2.75 -7.43
N ALA A 79 -1.87 1.65 -8.11
CA ALA A 79 -0.87 0.68 -8.54
C ALA A 79 0.17 1.31 -9.50
N ALA A 80 -0.27 2.18 -10.41
CA ALA A 80 0.62 2.91 -11.31
C ALA A 80 1.53 3.88 -10.53
N ALA A 81 0.99 4.60 -9.54
CA ALA A 81 1.76 5.46 -8.66
C ALA A 81 2.81 4.68 -7.85
N ILE A 82 2.43 3.53 -7.27
CA ILE A 82 3.36 2.64 -6.56
C ILE A 82 4.51 2.20 -7.48
N ALA A 83 4.20 1.73 -8.69
CA ALA A 83 5.20 1.28 -9.65
C ALA A 83 6.13 2.42 -10.09
N SER A 84 5.59 3.62 -10.30
CA SER A 84 6.36 4.82 -10.64
C SER A 84 7.32 5.19 -9.50
N ASP A 85 6.82 5.32 -8.29
CA ASP A 85 7.53 5.98 -7.20
C ASP A 85 8.44 5.04 -6.42
N PHE A 86 8.02 3.78 -6.22
CA PHE A 86 8.81 2.78 -5.51
C PHE A 86 9.63 1.88 -6.43
N GLY A 87 9.31 1.84 -7.73
CA GLY A 87 9.96 0.98 -8.69
C GLY A 87 9.51 -0.49 -8.61
N PRO A 88 10.20 -1.40 -9.32
CA PRO A 88 9.82 -2.81 -9.34
C PRO A 88 10.09 -3.48 -7.99
N THR A 89 9.23 -4.45 -7.62
CA THR A 89 9.46 -5.29 -6.45
C THR A 89 10.61 -6.28 -6.68
N CYS A 90 11.22 -6.73 -5.59
CA CYS A 90 12.16 -7.86 -5.61
C CYS A 90 11.50 -9.11 -6.22
N THR A 91 12.31 -10.05 -6.71
CA THR A 91 11.84 -11.38 -7.13
C THR A 91 11.06 -12.06 -6.00
N GLY A 92 9.84 -12.52 -6.31
CA GLY A 92 8.92 -13.11 -5.32
C GLY A 92 8.13 -12.10 -4.49
N GLY A 93 8.38 -10.80 -4.65
CA GLY A 93 7.61 -9.71 -4.06
C GLY A 93 6.29 -9.45 -4.76
N GLY A 94 5.47 -8.55 -4.18
CA GLY A 94 4.16 -8.23 -4.73
C GLY A 94 3.53 -6.96 -4.16
N ILE A 95 2.53 -6.46 -4.88
CA ILE A 95 1.68 -5.35 -4.46
C ILE A 95 0.27 -5.92 -4.27
N TYR A 96 -0.30 -5.71 -3.09
CA TYR A 96 -1.63 -6.15 -2.73
C TYR A 96 -2.46 -4.93 -2.40
N LEU A 97 -3.56 -4.77 -3.12
CA LEU A 97 -4.54 -3.72 -2.89
C LEU A 97 -5.79 -4.38 -2.30
N SER A 98 -6.16 -3.97 -1.10
CA SER A 98 -7.33 -4.45 -0.37
C SER A 98 -8.62 -4.01 -1.06
N ASP A 99 -8.61 -2.80 -1.62
CA ASP A 99 -9.77 -2.16 -2.23
C ASP A 99 -9.54 -1.77 -3.70
N ASN A 100 -10.65 -1.59 -4.42
CA ASN A 100 -10.68 -1.10 -5.80
C ASN A 100 -10.72 0.44 -5.91
N LYS A 101 -11.05 1.14 -4.82
CA LYS A 101 -11.23 2.60 -4.79
C LYS A 101 -10.65 3.15 -3.48
N TYR A 102 -9.98 4.30 -3.56
CA TYR A 102 -9.33 4.94 -2.41
C TYR A 102 -9.66 6.42 -2.37
N ARG A 103 -9.97 6.93 -1.19
CA ARG A 103 -10.23 8.35 -0.93
C ARG A 103 -8.92 9.06 -0.62
N LEU A 104 -8.63 10.13 -1.35
CA LEU A 104 -7.45 10.94 -1.13
C LEU A 104 -7.63 11.88 0.05
N TYR A 105 -6.59 11.97 0.86
CA TYR A 105 -6.47 12.94 1.95
C TYR A 105 -5.28 13.87 1.67
N SER A 106 -5.27 15.03 2.31
CA SER A 106 -4.08 15.90 2.31
C SER A 106 -2.99 15.34 3.20
N ASP A 107 -1.73 15.70 2.92
CA ASP A 107 -0.62 15.38 3.83
C ASP A 107 -0.86 15.94 5.25
N HIS A 108 -1.59 17.06 5.35
CA HIS A 108 -1.92 17.67 6.63
C HIS A 108 -2.86 16.80 7.46
N GLU A 109 -3.91 16.25 6.86
CA GLU A 109 -4.83 15.35 7.55
C GLU A 109 -4.13 14.08 8.01
N ILE A 110 -3.32 13.46 7.15
CA ILE A 110 -2.54 12.26 7.49
C ILE A 110 -1.58 12.57 8.65
N LYS A 111 -0.84 13.68 8.57
CA LYS A 111 0.08 14.10 9.63
C LYS A 111 -0.63 14.41 10.94
N THR A 112 -1.84 14.95 10.89
CA THR A 112 -2.64 15.23 12.09
C THR A 112 -2.98 13.93 12.83
N VAL A 113 -3.30 12.86 12.10
CA VAL A 113 -3.59 11.56 12.72
C VAL A 113 -2.30 10.93 13.27
N LEU A 114 -1.20 10.94 12.50
CA LEU A 114 0.10 10.42 12.95
C LEU A 114 0.52 11.04 14.29
N THR A 115 0.57 12.38 14.36
CA THR A 115 0.97 13.10 15.59
C THR A 115 0.02 12.88 16.77
N ALA A 116 -1.20 12.39 16.53
CA ALA A 116 -2.18 12.10 17.58
C ALA A 116 -2.19 10.64 18.04
N ASP A 117 -1.54 9.71 17.32
CA ASP A 117 -1.61 8.29 17.62
C ASP A 117 -0.69 7.83 18.76
N LEU A 118 0.32 8.65 19.09
CA LEU A 118 1.31 8.46 20.16
C LEU A 118 2.19 7.21 19.99
N THR A 119 2.17 6.55 18.83
CA THR A 119 2.96 5.34 18.58
C THR A 119 4.46 5.65 18.58
N ASP A 120 4.85 6.87 18.19
CA ASP A 120 6.23 7.37 18.25
C ASP A 120 6.82 7.43 19.67
N LEU A 121 5.98 7.33 20.71
CA LEU A 121 6.41 7.29 22.11
C LEU A 121 6.72 5.87 22.61
N GLU A 122 6.36 4.83 21.84
CA GLU A 122 6.60 3.43 22.22
C GLU A 122 8.08 3.05 22.11
N VAL A 123 8.48 2.04 22.88
CA VAL A 123 9.87 1.57 22.90
C VAL A 123 10.05 0.43 21.91
N TRP A 124 11.07 0.54 21.06
CA TRP A 124 11.48 -0.55 20.18
C TRP A 124 12.01 -1.74 20.97
N ILE A 125 11.48 -2.93 20.68
CA ILE A 125 11.89 -4.19 21.29
C ILE A 125 12.08 -5.22 20.17
N ALA A 126 13.34 -5.61 19.93
CA ALA A 126 13.69 -6.60 18.90
C ALA A 126 12.74 -7.81 18.89
N GLN A 127 12.10 -8.09 17.75
CA GLN A 127 11.19 -9.22 17.51
C GLN A 127 9.86 -9.22 18.28
N PHE A 128 9.64 -8.30 19.21
CA PHE A 128 8.42 -8.25 20.04
C PHE A 128 7.59 -6.99 19.84
N PHE A 129 8.28 -5.89 19.49
CA PHE A 129 7.67 -4.64 19.07
C PHE A 129 8.70 -3.91 18.20
N ASP A 130 8.89 -4.43 16.99
CA ASP A 130 9.86 -3.89 16.04
C ASP A 130 9.19 -3.23 14.82
N CYS A 131 9.94 -2.99 13.76
CA CYS A 131 9.52 -2.15 12.65
C CYS A 131 8.16 -2.55 12.04
N ASP A 132 7.84 -3.83 11.98
CA ASP A 132 6.58 -4.31 11.41
C ASP A 132 5.40 -4.11 12.37
N ASP A 133 5.59 -4.31 13.67
CA ASP A 133 4.59 -4.03 14.71
C ASP A 133 4.20 -2.55 14.71
N PHE A 134 5.20 -1.64 14.70
CA PHE A 134 4.96 -0.20 14.58
C PHE A 134 4.16 0.13 13.31
N ALA A 135 4.57 -0.41 12.16
CA ALA A 135 3.88 -0.16 10.90
C ALA A 135 2.42 -0.69 10.92
N GLN A 136 2.17 -1.81 11.58
CA GLN A 136 0.85 -2.41 11.70
C GLN A 136 -0.08 -1.59 12.61
N VAL A 137 0.42 -1.09 13.75
CA VAL A 137 -0.33 -0.22 14.65
C VAL A 137 -0.75 1.07 13.95
N VAL A 138 0.22 1.77 13.34
CA VAL A 138 -0.05 3.04 12.63
C VAL A 138 -1.02 2.83 11.46
N ALA A 139 -0.86 1.77 10.67
CA ALA A 139 -1.79 1.44 9.60
C ALA A 139 -3.23 1.21 10.13
N GLY A 140 -3.36 0.54 11.28
CA GLY A 140 -4.66 0.34 11.93
C GLY A 140 -5.30 1.65 12.36
N VAL A 141 -4.54 2.55 12.99
CA VAL A 141 -5.04 3.86 13.43
C VAL A 141 -5.46 4.72 12.23
N LEU A 142 -4.63 4.81 11.20
CA LEU A 142 -4.93 5.62 10.01
C LEU A 142 -6.16 5.10 9.28
N ASN A 143 -6.27 3.80 9.04
CA ASN A 143 -7.45 3.21 8.41
C ASN A 143 -8.72 3.35 9.26
N HIS A 144 -8.58 3.40 10.59
CA HIS A 144 -9.69 3.68 11.48
C HIS A 144 -10.17 5.14 11.39
N GLN A 145 -9.25 6.11 11.37
CA GLN A 145 -9.58 7.54 11.40
C GLN A 145 -9.91 8.12 10.01
N LEU A 146 -9.23 7.65 8.96
CA LEU A 146 -9.36 8.14 7.59
C LEU A 146 -9.89 7.01 6.69
N LYS A 147 -11.22 6.90 6.57
CA LYS A 147 -11.85 5.82 5.82
C LYS A 147 -11.44 5.83 4.34
N GLY A 148 -11.04 4.66 3.84
CA GLY A 148 -10.61 4.45 2.46
C GLY A 148 -9.31 5.16 2.08
N VAL A 149 -8.52 5.61 3.06
CA VAL A 149 -7.20 6.20 2.78
C VAL A 149 -6.30 5.17 2.08
N PRO A 150 -5.57 5.53 1.01
CA PRO A 150 -4.55 4.67 0.45
C PRO A 150 -3.30 4.71 1.35
N PHE A 151 -3.39 4.12 2.54
CA PHE A 151 -2.32 4.04 3.54
C PHE A 151 -2.13 2.58 3.95
N GLY A 152 -0.89 2.10 3.88
CA GLY A 152 -0.58 0.71 4.17
C GLY A 152 0.86 0.49 4.59
N ILE A 153 1.33 -0.74 4.43
CA ILE A 153 2.66 -1.19 4.87
C ILE A 153 3.51 -1.50 3.65
N LEU A 154 4.75 -0.99 3.68
CA LEU A 154 5.81 -1.26 2.73
C LEU A 154 6.93 -2.00 3.47
N TRP A 155 7.15 -3.25 3.08
CA TRP A 155 8.38 -3.97 3.40
C TRP A 155 9.36 -3.76 2.26
N TYR A 156 10.59 -3.37 2.58
CA TYR A 156 11.64 -3.19 1.59
C TYR A 156 12.96 -3.79 2.05
N LYS A 157 13.85 -3.97 1.08
CA LYS A 157 15.21 -4.46 1.29
C LYS A 157 16.23 -3.40 0.86
N GLY A 158 17.21 -3.14 1.71
CA GLY A 158 18.45 -2.42 1.39
C GLY A 158 19.65 -3.35 1.28
N ASN A 159 20.85 -2.79 1.17
CA ASN A 159 22.08 -3.57 0.93
C ASN A 159 22.34 -4.66 1.99
N GLN A 160 21.84 -4.52 3.23
CA GLN A 160 21.97 -5.54 4.30
C GLN A 160 20.83 -5.51 5.32
N THR A 161 19.74 -4.81 5.03
CA THR A 161 18.64 -4.61 5.98
C THR A 161 17.31 -4.88 5.33
N TYR A 162 16.41 -5.46 6.10
CA TYR A 162 14.98 -5.47 5.81
C TYR A 162 14.35 -4.49 6.78
N HIS A 163 13.35 -3.75 6.31
CA HIS A 163 12.63 -2.79 7.14
C HIS A 163 11.18 -2.76 6.73
N ALA A 164 10.32 -2.54 7.72
CA ALA A 164 8.90 -2.30 7.52
C ALA A 164 8.59 -0.85 7.90
N VAL A 165 7.86 -0.17 7.03
CA VAL A 165 7.45 1.23 7.17
C VAL A 165 6.04 1.37 6.64
N ASN A 166 5.40 2.50 6.90
CA ASN A 166 4.14 2.79 6.23
C ASN A 166 4.37 3.54 4.92
N CYS A 167 3.40 3.45 4.02
CA CYS A 167 3.37 4.25 2.82
C CYS A 167 1.97 4.74 2.53
N TYR A 168 1.86 5.87 1.84
CA TYR A 168 0.56 6.42 1.46
C TYR A 168 0.61 7.20 0.15
N TYR A 169 -0.56 7.39 -0.46
CA TYR A 169 -0.77 8.28 -1.60
C TYR A 169 -1.69 9.45 -1.22
N SER A 170 -1.22 10.70 -1.30
CA SER A 170 -2.06 11.86 -0.97
C SER A 170 -2.60 12.58 -2.19
N SER A 171 -3.49 13.55 -1.94
CA SER A 171 -3.99 14.53 -2.92
C SER A 171 -2.89 15.29 -3.70
N LYS A 172 -1.63 15.25 -3.24
CA LYS A 172 -0.49 15.81 -3.99
C LYS A 172 -0.05 14.96 -5.19
N GLY A 173 -0.51 13.72 -5.30
CA GLY A 173 -0.32 12.89 -6.49
C GLY A 173 0.96 12.06 -6.49
N ASN A 174 1.56 11.78 -5.33
CA ASN A 174 2.77 10.95 -5.24
C ASN A 174 2.71 10.04 -3.99
N MET A 175 3.39 8.91 -4.06
CA MET A 175 3.62 8.05 -2.91
C MET A 175 4.57 8.74 -1.93
N ARG A 176 4.33 8.52 -0.64
CA ARG A 176 5.18 8.93 0.47
C ARG A 176 5.41 7.74 1.39
N VAL A 177 6.49 7.79 2.14
CA VAL A 177 6.84 6.80 3.16
C VAL A 177 6.82 7.48 4.52
N VAL A 178 6.37 6.77 5.54
CA VAL A 178 6.37 7.21 6.94
C VAL A 178 7.21 6.23 7.73
N GLU A 179 8.19 6.73 8.48
CA GLU A 179 8.86 5.96 9.53
C GLU A 179 7.97 5.99 10.79
N PRO A 180 7.23 4.92 11.09
CA PRO A 180 6.22 4.91 12.16
C PRO A 180 6.82 5.09 13.56
N GLN A 181 8.12 4.84 13.75
CA GLN A 181 8.79 5.07 15.03
C GLN A 181 9.05 6.56 15.33
N THR A 182 8.91 7.45 14.34
CA THR A 182 9.33 8.86 14.46
C THR A 182 8.41 9.86 13.76
N ASP A 183 7.31 9.39 13.15
CA ASP A 183 6.44 10.15 12.25
C ASP A 183 7.14 10.82 11.05
N HIS A 184 8.38 10.46 10.77
CA HIS A 184 9.15 11.12 9.72
C HIS A 184 8.63 10.70 8.34
N VAL A 185 8.17 11.67 7.55
CA VAL A 185 7.63 11.46 6.20
C VAL A 185 8.65 11.80 5.12
N TYR A 186 9.00 10.85 4.27
CA TYR A 186 10.05 11.00 3.26
C TYR A 186 9.69 10.37 1.90
N THR A 187 10.51 10.66 0.89
CA THR A 187 10.40 10.04 -0.44
C THR A 187 11.24 8.75 -0.47
N PHE A 188 10.69 7.68 -1.02
CA PHE A 188 11.41 6.41 -1.15
C PHE A 188 12.58 6.53 -2.14
N ASP A 189 13.77 6.09 -1.73
CA ASP A 189 14.95 6.08 -2.59
C ASP A 189 15.08 4.73 -3.32
N LYS A 190 14.36 4.59 -4.43
CA LYS A 190 14.39 3.39 -5.29
C LYS A 190 15.75 3.09 -5.93
N THR A 191 16.76 3.95 -5.75
CA THR A 191 18.15 3.67 -6.16
C THR A 191 18.93 2.90 -5.10
N LYS A 192 18.48 2.95 -3.84
CA LYS A 192 19.13 2.29 -2.69
C LYS A 192 18.33 1.11 -2.14
N TYR A 193 17.02 1.15 -2.31
CA TYR A 193 16.09 0.21 -1.71
C TYR A 193 15.21 -0.41 -2.78
N SER A 194 14.77 -1.65 -2.53
CA SER A 194 13.84 -2.35 -3.40
C SER A 194 12.64 -2.81 -2.59
N PRO A 195 11.39 -2.50 -3.01
CA PRO A 195 10.21 -2.98 -2.33
C PRO A 195 10.16 -4.51 -2.40
N VAL A 196 9.75 -5.14 -1.32
CA VAL A 196 9.53 -6.59 -1.22
C VAL A 196 8.03 -6.87 -1.25
N LEU A 197 7.29 -6.23 -0.35
CA LEU A 197 5.85 -6.41 -0.23
C LEU A 197 5.21 -5.06 0.06
N ILE A 198 4.11 -4.78 -0.63
CA ILE A 198 3.28 -3.61 -0.36
C ILE A 198 1.86 -4.10 -0.16
N VAL A 199 1.24 -3.73 0.95
CA VAL A 199 -0.16 -4.00 1.25
C VAL A 199 -0.82 -2.68 1.60
N ILE A 200 -1.79 -2.26 0.79
CA ILE A 200 -2.64 -1.08 1.03
C ILE A 200 -4.08 -1.56 0.98
#